data_AF-A0A7K4APH0-F1
#
_entry.id   AF-A0A7K4APH0-F1
#
_cell.length_a   1.000
_cell.length_b   1.000
_cell.length_c   1.000
_cell.angle_alpha   90.00
_cell.angle_beta   90.00
_cell.angle_gamma   90.00
#
_symmetry.space_group_name_H-M   'P 1'
#
loop_
_entity.id
_entity.type
_entity.pdbx_description
1 polymer ?
#
loop_
_entity_poly.entity_id
_entity_poly.type
_entity_poly.pdbx_seq_one_letter_code
_entity_poly.pdbx_strand_id
1 'polypeptide(L)'
;MNLREIPVHQRADAEVLAALLGLIPVRDDEHYTLLPRREVIDLVEDMRLAGEREKAFELLAALEFDDETVFREHCTRVASKNVSVKTATLFRMLQEASITGEGRSAMMCRLLRPWVQKAFDEMKEQLPDEREEIVSYSLERWGEVKRPEADERDLLDVESKEHPIPVMRFRYKSNELPEDLRKYSRYFLKNLFRLNNIYGGNEFHYPPEMIERYWEFVSPNQGTFELEIIPTTRAMTLRLFEVSRSFGLEKTENPDYYGIVEFLAREARKQCIKGCKIRLTGRQSQDDEILGEMMAIEADLPEGRAPYGPGCIMHELTPEGLELFRLHLRRLSGIRAEVLFPLSEHVDARRDDLAVLGFDLYFDEESGRFRLDNAEASGRSMHEVVLTVGGKLLDLARQVYHDPPRFPHPNIEELDAEVHRLIQEAEEEGLGEETAKEIVAKITILDYYEGLANYSYAISEHLVEYLEGQQTITFSIPRVLLALLNRVLEEKTPDELVLSGLGGLKDT
;
A
#
# COMPACT_ATOMS: atom_id res chain seq x y z
N MET A 1 7.01 -28.89 -26.26
CA MET A 1 8.18 -28.85 -25.38
C MET A 1 9.26 -29.84 -25.78
N ASN A 2 10.43 -29.35 -26.24
CA ASN A 2 11.62 -30.19 -26.37
C ASN A 2 12.37 -30.18 -25.02
N LEU A 3 12.28 -31.25 -24.24
CA LEU A 3 12.94 -31.36 -22.92
C LEU A 3 14.46 -31.54 -23.02
N ARG A 4 15.00 -31.77 -24.23
CA ARG A 4 16.44 -31.92 -24.47
C ARG A 4 17.15 -30.62 -24.82
N GLU A 5 16.43 -29.53 -25.04
CA GLU A 5 17.01 -28.21 -25.34
C GLU A 5 16.60 -27.21 -24.26
N ILE A 6 17.59 -26.65 -23.57
CA ILE A 6 17.38 -25.82 -22.38
C ILE A 6 18.11 -24.50 -22.57
N PRO A 7 17.49 -23.33 -22.34
CA PRO A 7 18.16 -22.05 -22.57
C PRO A 7 19.50 -21.92 -21.82
N VAL A 8 20.51 -21.33 -22.45
CA VAL A 8 21.88 -21.24 -21.89
C VAL A 8 21.97 -20.51 -20.55
N HIS A 9 20.99 -19.66 -20.21
CA HIS A 9 20.92 -18.98 -18.92
C HIS A 9 20.39 -19.88 -17.78
N GLN A 10 19.88 -21.08 -18.09
CA GLN A 10 19.33 -22.07 -17.15
C GLN A 10 20.28 -23.27 -16.94
N ARG A 11 21.57 -23.02 -16.81
CA ARG A 11 22.60 -24.06 -16.62
C ARG A 11 22.25 -25.06 -15.51
N ALA A 12 21.78 -24.59 -14.37
CA ALA A 12 21.43 -25.44 -13.24
C ALA A 12 20.26 -26.40 -13.56
N ASP A 13 19.28 -25.93 -14.35
CA ASP A 13 18.16 -26.77 -14.78
C ASP A 13 18.63 -27.81 -15.81
N ALA A 14 19.56 -27.43 -16.70
CA ALA A 14 20.20 -28.34 -17.65
C ALA A 14 20.98 -29.46 -16.96
N GLU A 15 21.77 -29.14 -15.94
CA GLU A 15 22.49 -30.14 -15.14
C GLU A 15 21.50 -31.07 -14.42
N VAL A 16 20.43 -30.54 -13.82
CA VAL A 16 19.42 -31.36 -13.12
C VAL A 16 18.64 -32.27 -14.08
N LEU A 17 18.21 -31.77 -15.24
CA LEU A 17 17.46 -32.58 -16.21
C LEU A 17 18.37 -33.61 -16.92
N ALA A 18 19.63 -33.26 -17.19
CA ALA A 18 20.63 -34.20 -17.70
C ALA A 18 20.88 -35.33 -16.70
N ALA A 19 21.08 -34.97 -15.42
CA ALA A 19 21.25 -35.93 -14.35
C ALA A 19 20.02 -36.80 -14.12
N LEU A 20 18.82 -36.26 -14.35
CA LEU A 20 17.58 -37.03 -14.27
C LEU A 20 17.50 -38.08 -15.39
N LEU A 21 17.79 -37.68 -16.63
CA LEU A 21 17.71 -38.53 -17.83
C LEU A 21 18.93 -39.44 -18.07
N GLY A 22 20.02 -39.28 -17.29
CA GLY A 22 21.28 -39.99 -17.56
C GLY A 22 21.96 -39.52 -18.85
N LEU A 23 21.79 -38.24 -19.18
CA LEU A 23 22.36 -37.57 -20.35
C LEU A 23 23.46 -36.59 -19.93
N ILE A 24 24.13 -36.01 -20.92
CA ILE A 24 25.19 -35.02 -20.73
C ILE A 24 24.69 -33.66 -21.26
N PRO A 25 24.74 -32.59 -20.45
CA PRO A 25 24.39 -31.26 -20.91
C PRO A 25 25.53 -30.68 -21.73
N VAL A 26 25.35 -30.61 -23.04
CA VAL A 26 26.31 -30.02 -23.98
C VAL A 26 25.88 -28.59 -24.30
N ARG A 27 26.78 -27.62 -24.08
CA ARG A 27 26.51 -26.22 -24.35
C ARG A 27 26.71 -25.89 -25.83
N ASP A 28 25.73 -25.20 -26.38
CA ASP A 28 25.80 -24.45 -27.63
C ASP A 28 25.64 -22.92 -27.33
N ASP A 29 25.68 -22.08 -28.36
CA ASP A 29 25.61 -20.61 -28.23
C ASP A 29 24.33 -20.13 -27.53
N GLU A 30 23.20 -20.77 -27.82
CA GLU A 30 21.88 -20.36 -27.30
C GLU A 30 21.28 -21.34 -26.28
N HIS A 31 21.68 -22.62 -26.31
CA HIS A 31 21.04 -23.69 -25.53
C HIS A 31 22.04 -24.69 -24.96
N TYR A 32 21.62 -25.43 -23.93
CA TYR A 32 22.16 -26.71 -23.54
C TYR A 32 21.35 -27.82 -24.22
N THR A 33 22.02 -28.66 -24.99
CA THR A 33 21.44 -29.86 -25.59
C THR A 33 21.80 -31.09 -24.74
N LEU A 34 20.81 -31.86 -24.34
CA LEU A 34 20.98 -33.06 -23.53
C LEU A 34 21.22 -34.26 -24.43
N LEU A 35 22.46 -34.75 -24.45
CA LEU A 35 22.91 -35.81 -25.37
C LEU A 35 23.35 -37.07 -24.64
N PRO A 36 23.12 -38.27 -25.19
CA PRO A 36 23.72 -39.50 -24.70
C PRO A 36 25.25 -39.42 -24.79
N ARG A 37 25.94 -40.03 -23.82
CA ARG A 37 27.41 -40.06 -23.76
C ARG A 37 28.08 -40.49 -25.07
N ARG A 38 27.47 -41.45 -25.77
CA ARG A 38 27.98 -41.95 -27.07
C ARG A 38 27.94 -40.87 -28.15
N GLU A 39 26.85 -40.12 -28.25
CA GLU A 39 26.71 -39.04 -29.24
C GLU A 39 27.70 -37.90 -28.95
N VAL A 40 27.98 -37.61 -27.68
CA VAL A 40 29.01 -36.63 -27.31
C VAL A 40 30.41 -37.11 -27.73
N ILE A 41 30.72 -38.41 -27.59
CA ILE A 41 31.99 -38.98 -28.04
C ILE A 41 32.11 -38.87 -29.57
N ASP A 42 31.05 -39.22 -30.30
CA ASP A 42 31.02 -39.12 -31.76
C ASP A 42 31.24 -37.65 -32.21
N LEU A 43 30.59 -36.68 -31.55
CA LEU A 43 30.79 -35.25 -31.81
C LEU A 43 32.22 -34.77 -31.49
N VAL A 44 32.86 -35.28 -30.44
CA VAL A 44 34.27 -34.97 -30.12
C VAL A 44 35.18 -35.43 -31.27
N GLU A 45 34.94 -36.63 -31.80
CA GLU A 45 35.72 -37.18 -32.91
C GLU A 45 35.51 -36.37 -34.19
N ASP A 46 34.27 -36.01 -34.51
CA ASP A 46 33.94 -35.18 -35.67
C ASP A 46 34.60 -33.79 -35.60
N MET A 47 34.56 -33.12 -34.44
CA MET A 47 35.20 -31.81 -34.25
C MET A 47 36.73 -31.89 -34.31
N ARG A 48 37.32 -33.00 -33.85
CA ARG A 48 38.77 -33.26 -33.99
C ARG A 48 39.17 -33.46 -35.44
N LEU A 49 38.36 -34.17 -36.23
CA LEU A 49 38.57 -34.39 -37.66
C LEU A 49 38.37 -33.10 -38.48
N ALA A 50 37.44 -32.23 -38.06
CA ALA A 50 37.19 -30.92 -38.65
C ALA A 50 38.24 -29.84 -38.28
N GLY A 51 39.12 -30.12 -37.31
CA GLY A 51 40.16 -29.19 -36.85
C GLY A 51 39.69 -28.16 -35.81
N GLU A 52 38.46 -28.27 -35.31
CA GLU A 52 37.86 -27.38 -34.30
C GLU A 52 38.29 -27.80 -32.88
N ARG A 53 39.57 -27.61 -32.56
CA ARG A 53 40.18 -28.09 -31.31
C ARG A 53 39.54 -27.54 -30.04
N GLU A 54 39.15 -26.26 -30.03
CA GLU A 54 38.56 -25.61 -28.85
C GLU A 54 37.21 -26.23 -28.48
N LYS A 55 36.31 -26.39 -29.45
CA LYS A 55 35.01 -27.05 -29.24
C LYS A 55 35.18 -28.53 -28.85
N ALA A 56 36.15 -29.23 -29.43
CA ALA A 56 36.46 -30.60 -29.02
C ALA A 56 36.93 -30.69 -27.57
N PHE A 57 37.67 -29.70 -27.04
CA PHE A 57 38.05 -29.63 -25.63
C PHE A 57 36.85 -29.34 -24.71
N GLU A 58 35.94 -28.46 -25.12
CA GLU A 58 34.72 -28.18 -24.36
C GLU A 58 33.80 -29.41 -24.27
N LEU A 59 33.63 -30.15 -25.37
CA LEU A 59 32.88 -31.40 -25.39
C LEU A 59 33.54 -32.50 -24.54
N LEU A 60 34.88 -32.56 -24.51
CA LEU A 60 35.62 -33.48 -23.62
C LEU A 60 35.40 -33.12 -22.15
N ALA A 61 35.35 -31.84 -21.80
CA ALA A 61 35.03 -31.40 -20.45
C ALA A 61 33.58 -31.76 -20.07
N ALA A 62 32.63 -31.71 -21.02
CA ALA A 62 31.26 -32.15 -20.78
C ALA A 62 31.16 -33.66 -20.44
N LEU A 63 32.07 -34.50 -20.96
CA LEU A 63 32.13 -35.93 -20.61
C LEU A 63 32.52 -36.22 -19.15
N GLU A 64 33.04 -35.22 -18.42
CA GLU A 64 33.33 -35.29 -16.99
C GLU A 64 32.09 -35.09 -16.11
N PHE A 65 30.93 -34.79 -16.72
CA PHE A 65 29.67 -34.66 -16.00
C PHE A 65 29.30 -35.95 -15.25
N ASP A 66 29.16 -35.84 -13.93
CA ASP A 66 28.77 -36.92 -13.01
C ASP A 66 27.29 -36.78 -12.66
N ASP A 67 26.46 -37.55 -13.36
CA ASP A 67 25.01 -37.53 -13.21
C ASP A 67 24.56 -38.05 -11.84
N GLU A 68 25.23 -39.06 -11.28
CA GLU A 68 24.91 -39.60 -9.95
C GLU A 68 25.11 -38.56 -8.85
N THR A 69 26.26 -37.86 -8.87
CA THR A 69 26.56 -36.83 -7.86
C THR A 69 25.59 -35.66 -7.97
N VAL A 70 25.33 -35.16 -9.18
CA VAL A 70 24.37 -34.07 -9.41
C VAL A 70 22.96 -34.48 -8.98
N PHE A 71 22.54 -35.71 -9.30
CA PHE A 71 21.23 -36.23 -8.89
C PHE A 71 21.08 -36.28 -7.37
N ARG A 72 22.05 -36.87 -6.65
CA ARG A 72 22.02 -36.98 -5.18
C ARG A 72 22.07 -35.62 -4.50
N GLU A 73 22.90 -34.71 -4.99
CA GLU A 73 23.11 -33.41 -4.37
C GLU A 73 21.97 -32.42 -4.63
N HIS A 74 21.32 -32.49 -5.79
CA HIS A 74 20.38 -31.46 -6.20
C HIS A 74 18.93 -31.90 -6.23
N CYS A 75 18.60 -33.14 -6.60
CA CYS A 75 17.20 -33.53 -6.80
C CYS A 75 16.37 -33.57 -5.51
N THR A 76 17.02 -33.76 -4.35
CA THR A 76 16.36 -33.80 -3.03
C THR A 76 16.33 -32.43 -2.32
N ARG A 77 17.01 -31.40 -2.86
CA ARG A 77 17.06 -30.08 -2.24
C ARG A 77 15.82 -29.26 -2.59
N VAL A 78 15.33 -28.52 -1.61
CA VAL A 78 14.25 -27.54 -1.79
C VAL A 78 14.84 -26.19 -2.18
N ALA A 79 14.23 -25.52 -3.15
CA ALA A 79 14.52 -24.16 -3.56
C ALA A 79 13.31 -23.25 -3.28
N SER A 80 13.56 -21.94 -3.25
CA SER A 80 12.51 -20.92 -3.28
C SER A 80 12.36 -20.42 -4.72
N LYS A 81 11.12 -20.30 -5.20
CA LYS A 81 10.80 -19.75 -6.52
C LYS A 81 9.88 -18.55 -6.35
N ASN A 82 10.24 -17.46 -7.02
CA ASN A 82 9.39 -16.30 -7.19
C ASN A 82 8.71 -16.36 -8.54
N VAL A 83 7.42 -16.07 -8.57
CA VAL A 83 6.61 -16.04 -9.77
C VAL A 83 5.75 -14.77 -9.75
N SER A 84 5.79 -14.01 -10.82
CA SER A 84 4.91 -12.85 -11.00
C SER A 84 3.60 -13.31 -11.64
N VAL A 85 2.48 -12.99 -11.00
CA VAL A 85 1.12 -13.20 -11.53
C VAL A 85 0.36 -11.88 -11.49
N LYS A 86 -0.66 -11.71 -12.32
CA LYS A 86 -1.53 -10.53 -12.24
C LYS A 86 -2.24 -10.46 -10.89
N THR A 87 -2.50 -9.24 -10.42
CA THR A 87 -3.31 -8.99 -9.21
C THR A 87 -4.67 -9.69 -9.29
N ALA A 88 -5.30 -9.69 -10.48
CA ALA A 88 -6.51 -10.45 -10.79
C ALA A 88 -6.39 -11.96 -10.53
N THR A 89 -5.31 -12.57 -10.98
CA THR A 89 -5.05 -14.01 -10.80
C THR A 89 -4.83 -14.34 -9.33
N LEU A 90 -4.05 -13.52 -8.62
CA LEU A 90 -3.87 -13.65 -7.17
C LEU A 90 -5.20 -13.51 -6.43
N PHE A 91 -6.04 -12.55 -6.81
CA PHE A 91 -7.36 -12.37 -6.21
C PHE A 91 -8.22 -13.63 -6.33
N ARG A 92 -8.34 -14.21 -7.54
CA ARG A 92 -9.07 -15.46 -7.78
C ARG A 92 -8.48 -16.63 -6.98
N MET A 93 -7.16 -16.72 -6.93
CA MET A 93 -6.48 -17.72 -6.11
C MET A 93 -6.89 -17.58 -4.63
N LEU A 94 -6.88 -16.37 -4.08
CA LEU A 94 -7.26 -16.15 -2.69
C LEU A 94 -8.75 -16.36 -2.41
N GLN A 95 -9.62 -16.16 -3.40
CA GLN A 95 -11.03 -16.57 -3.30
C GLN A 95 -11.14 -18.09 -3.13
N GLU A 96 -10.45 -18.87 -3.95
CA GLU A 96 -10.41 -20.32 -3.80
C GLU A 96 -9.80 -20.73 -2.45
N ALA A 97 -8.73 -20.06 -2.02
CA ALA A 97 -8.06 -20.32 -0.73
C ALA A 97 -8.98 -20.15 0.46
N SER A 98 -9.93 -19.21 0.37
CA SER A 98 -10.91 -19.02 1.43
C SER A 98 -11.92 -20.17 1.56
N ILE A 99 -12.17 -20.90 0.46
CA ILE A 99 -13.07 -22.06 0.43
C ILE A 99 -12.31 -23.29 0.89
N THR A 100 -11.07 -23.48 0.45
CA THR A 100 -10.25 -24.67 0.76
C THR A 100 -9.53 -24.58 2.10
N GLY A 101 -9.35 -23.38 2.65
CA GLY A 101 -8.55 -23.12 3.87
C GLY A 101 -7.04 -23.25 3.66
N GLU A 102 -6.58 -23.29 2.41
CA GLU A 102 -5.17 -23.42 2.05
C GLU A 102 -4.41 -22.09 2.15
N GLY A 103 -3.14 -22.12 2.58
CA GLY A 103 -2.27 -20.96 2.49
C GLY A 103 -1.80 -20.69 1.05
N ARG A 104 -1.35 -19.45 0.76
CA ARG A 104 -0.92 -19.03 -0.60
C ARG A 104 0.08 -19.97 -1.25
N SER A 105 1.11 -20.38 -0.51
CA SER A 105 2.17 -21.28 -1.00
C SER A 105 1.62 -22.68 -1.31
N ALA A 106 0.79 -23.24 -0.41
CA ALA A 106 0.17 -24.55 -0.62
C ALA A 106 -0.73 -24.54 -1.87
N MET A 107 -1.50 -23.46 -2.04
CA MET A 107 -2.33 -23.28 -3.22
C MET A 107 -1.53 -23.19 -4.51
N MET A 108 -0.44 -22.40 -4.54
CA MET A 108 0.44 -22.33 -5.71
C MET A 108 1.00 -23.72 -6.07
N CYS A 109 1.46 -24.49 -5.08
CA CYS A 109 1.94 -25.85 -5.31
C CYS A 109 0.83 -26.73 -5.90
N ARG A 110 -0.39 -26.69 -5.34
CA ARG A 110 -1.55 -27.46 -5.86
C ARG A 110 -1.90 -27.08 -7.30
N LEU A 111 -1.90 -25.80 -7.63
CA LEU A 111 -2.28 -25.30 -8.96
C LEU A 111 -1.22 -25.57 -10.02
N LEU A 112 0.07 -25.58 -9.65
CA LEU A 112 1.17 -25.87 -10.57
C LEU A 112 1.49 -27.36 -10.69
N ARG A 113 1.16 -28.18 -9.68
CA ARG A 113 1.44 -29.63 -9.66
C ARG A 113 0.97 -30.37 -10.92
N PRO A 114 -0.25 -30.18 -11.46
CA PRO A 114 -0.69 -30.89 -12.66
C PRO A 114 0.17 -30.61 -13.88
N TRP A 115 0.72 -29.40 -13.99
CA TRP A 115 1.57 -29.00 -15.10
C TRP A 115 2.95 -29.63 -15.01
N VAL A 116 3.53 -29.66 -13.81
CA VAL A 116 4.80 -30.35 -13.55
C VAL A 116 4.63 -31.86 -13.73
N GLN A 117 3.51 -32.44 -13.27
CA GLN A 117 3.19 -33.85 -13.49
C GLN A 117 3.12 -34.18 -14.98
N LYS A 118 2.44 -33.37 -15.78
CA LYS A 118 2.37 -33.57 -17.23
C LYS A 118 3.76 -33.52 -17.88
N ALA A 119 4.60 -32.55 -17.51
CA ALA A 119 5.97 -32.46 -18.01
C ALA A 119 6.81 -33.69 -17.61
N PHE A 120 6.59 -34.22 -16.40
CA PHE A 120 7.22 -35.45 -15.93
C PHE A 120 6.73 -36.69 -16.68
N ASP A 121 5.42 -36.81 -16.91
CA ASP A 121 4.82 -37.95 -17.63
C ASP A 121 5.36 -38.05 -19.07
N GLU A 122 5.63 -36.92 -19.72
CA GLU A 122 6.23 -36.86 -21.07
C GLU A 122 7.66 -37.43 -21.15
N MET A 123 8.40 -37.45 -20.03
CA MET A 123 9.77 -37.97 -19.98
C MET A 123 9.91 -39.28 -19.19
N LYS A 124 8.84 -39.71 -18.54
CA LYS A 124 8.81 -40.83 -17.60
C LYS A 124 9.40 -42.12 -18.18
N GLU A 125 9.04 -42.47 -19.42
CA GLU A 125 9.49 -43.69 -20.10
C GLU A 125 11.00 -43.72 -20.39
N GLN A 126 11.69 -42.57 -20.29
CA GLN A 126 13.13 -42.46 -20.53
C GLN A 126 13.95 -42.52 -19.22
N LEU A 127 13.29 -42.60 -18.06
CA LEU A 127 13.93 -42.56 -16.76
C LEU A 127 14.28 -43.97 -16.25
N PRO A 128 15.40 -44.12 -15.52
CA PRO A 128 15.60 -45.30 -14.68
C PRO A 128 14.54 -45.39 -13.58
N ASP A 129 14.08 -46.61 -13.26
CA ASP A 129 13.04 -46.89 -12.26
C ASP A 129 13.28 -46.16 -10.91
N GLU A 130 14.51 -46.19 -10.40
CA GLU A 130 14.87 -45.55 -9.13
C GLU A 130 14.69 -44.02 -9.16
N ARG A 131 14.96 -43.38 -10.31
CA ARG A 131 14.81 -41.92 -10.47
C ARG A 131 13.35 -41.54 -10.67
N GLU A 132 12.60 -42.38 -11.38
CA GLU A 132 11.15 -42.23 -11.51
C GLU A 132 10.47 -42.24 -10.13
N GLU A 133 10.80 -43.22 -9.28
CA GLU A 133 10.21 -43.34 -7.93
C GLU A 133 10.47 -42.09 -7.07
N ILE A 134 11.71 -41.56 -7.10
CA ILE A 134 12.10 -40.39 -6.31
C ILE A 134 11.36 -39.12 -6.77
N VAL A 135 11.24 -38.92 -8.08
CA VAL A 135 10.53 -37.74 -8.62
C VAL A 135 9.04 -37.86 -8.38
N SER A 136 8.45 -39.05 -8.55
CA SER A 136 7.04 -39.32 -8.25
C SER A 136 6.73 -39.05 -6.78
N TYR A 137 7.56 -39.55 -5.86
CA TYR A 137 7.45 -39.25 -4.43
C TYR A 137 7.53 -37.74 -4.14
N SER A 138 8.47 -37.04 -4.80
CA SER A 138 8.61 -35.59 -4.64
C SER A 138 7.38 -34.82 -5.12
N LEU A 139 6.79 -35.24 -6.25
CA LEU A 139 5.56 -34.69 -6.83
C LEU A 139 4.34 -34.89 -5.92
N GLU A 140 4.17 -36.09 -5.36
CA GLU A 140 3.11 -36.40 -4.40
C GLU A 140 3.20 -35.54 -3.14
N ARG A 141 4.41 -35.44 -2.57
CA ARG A 141 4.68 -34.68 -1.34
C ARG A 141 4.74 -33.17 -1.53
N TRP A 142 4.80 -32.66 -2.76
CA TRP A 142 5.03 -31.24 -3.03
C TRP A 142 3.82 -30.38 -2.65
N GLY A 143 3.87 -29.75 -1.48
CA GLY A 143 2.76 -28.96 -0.92
C GLY A 143 2.08 -29.63 0.29
N GLU A 144 2.47 -30.86 0.65
CA GLU A 144 2.00 -31.55 1.87
C GLU A 144 2.80 -31.16 3.13
N VAL A 145 3.87 -30.37 2.97
CA VAL A 145 4.75 -29.97 4.07
C VAL A 145 4.01 -29.01 4.99
N LYS A 146 3.62 -29.51 6.18
CA LYS A 146 3.22 -28.68 7.32
C LYS A 146 4.40 -27.77 7.70
N ARG A 147 4.12 -26.46 7.81
CA ARG A 147 5.04 -25.37 8.19
C ARG A 147 6.01 -25.76 9.33
N PRO A 148 7.30 -25.47 9.22
CA PRO A 148 7.98 -24.69 10.24
C PRO A 148 7.61 -23.21 9.99
N GLU A 149 6.86 -22.61 10.92
CA GLU A 149 6.69 -21.17 11.00
C GLU A 149 8.06 -20.53 11.26
N ALA A 150 8.64 -19.85 10.26
CA ALA A 150 9.64 -18.78 10.43
C ALA A 150 10.18 -18.34 9.07
N ASP A 151 9.52 -17.37 8.44
CA ASP A 151 10.11 -16.16 7.84
C ASP A 151 9.02 -15.41 7.06
N GLU A 152 7.90 -15.11 7.72
CA GLU A 152 7.08 -13.97 7.34
C GLU A 152 7.68 -12.76 8.03
N ARG A 153 8.72 -12.17 7.42
CA ARG A 153 9.07 -10.77 7.69
C ARG A 153 8.03 -9.90 7.01
N ASP A 154 6.90 -9.77 7.69
CA ASP A 154 6.16 -8.53 7.94
C ASP A 154 5.20 -8.82 9.10
N LEU A 155 5.80 -8.99 10.29
CA LEU A 155 5.09 -9.09 11.56
C LEU A 155 4.53 -7.71 11.93
N LEU A 156 3.33 -7.44 11.47
CA LEU A 156 2.35 -6.60 12.17
C LEU A 156 0.98 -7.29 12.02
N ASP A 157 0.75 -8.31 12.85
CA ASP A 157 -0.55 -8.68 13.41
C ASP A 157 -0.35 -9.89 14.31
N VAL A 158 -0.23 -9.62 15.62
CA VAL A 158 -0.39 -10.63 16.66
C VAL A 158 -1.79 -10.44 17.24
N GLU A 159 -2.53 -11.55 17.29
CA GLU A 159 -3.85 -11.78 17.93
C GLU A 159 -5.10 -11.69 17.04
N SER A 160 -5.41 -12.79 16.35
CA SER A 160 -6.75 -13.39 16.44
C SER A 160 -6.69 -14.90 16.19
N LYS A 161 -7.37 -15.68 17.04
CA LYS A 161 -7.55 -17.14 16.91
C LYS A 161 -8.77 -17.44 16.02
N GLU A 162 -8.77 -16.90 14.82
CA GLU A 162 -9.66 -17.30 13.73
C GLU A 162 -8.77 -17.66 12.54
N HIS A 163 -9.17 -18.65 11.73
CA HIS A 163 -8.40 -19.00 10.54
C HIS A 163 -8.14 -17.70 9.74
N PRO A 164 -6.87 -17.34 9.45
CA PRO A 164 -6.56 -16.05 8.86
C PRO A 164 -7.28 -15.95 7.52
N ILE A 165 -8.23 -15.03 7.41
CA ILE A 165 -8.93 -14.75 6.16
C ILE A 165 -7.85 -14.34 5.14
N PRO A 166 -7.80 -14.96 3.95
CA PRO A 166 -6.81 -14.57 2.96
C PRO A 166 -7.06 -13.11 2.54
N VAL A 167 -6.08 -12.25 2.77
CA VAL A 167 -6.14 -10.82 2.40
C VAL A 167 -5.02 -10.49 1.43
N MET A 168 -5.22 -9.53 0.54
CA MET A 168 -4.14 -8.87 -0.21
C MET A 168 -3.83 -7.57 0.50
N ARG A 169 -2.57 -7.37 0.89
CA ARG A 169 -2.13 -6.15 1.56
C ARG A 169 -1.01 -5.54 0.76
N PHE A 170 -1.06 -4.23 0.60
CA PHE A 170 -0.01 -3.44 -0.01
C PHE A 170 0.13 -2.14 0.74
N ARG A 171 1.37 -1.73 1.03
CA ARG A 171 1.65 -0.49 1.74
C ARG A 171 2.95 0.11 1.21
N TYR A 172 2.91 1.38 0.85
CA TYR A 172 4.16 2.13 0.68
C TYR A 172 4.77 2.39 2.06
N LYS A 173 6.06 2.10 2.21
CA LYS A 173 6.79 2.57 3.40
C LYS A 173 6.81 4.10 3.39
N SER A 174 6.89 4.71 4.57
CA SER A 174 6.81 6.18 4.71
C SER A 174 7.87 6.93 3.87
N ASN A 175 9.07 6.35 3.70
CA ASN A 175 10.15 6.88 2.86
C ASN A 175 10.03 6.54 1.37
N GLU A 176 9.13 5.63 1.01
CA GLU A 176 8.88 5.14 -0.35
C GLU A 176 7.57 5.68 -0.95
N LEU A 177 6.77 6.44 -0.17
CA LEU A 177 5.52 7.04 -0.65
C LEU A 177 5.80 7.95 -1.86
N PRO A 178 5.13 7.74 -3.01
CA PRO A 178 5.25 8.56 -4.21
C PRO A 178 5.09 10.07 -3.93
N GLU A 179 5.81 10.91 -4.70
CA GLU A 179 5.89 12.36 -4.45
C GLU A 179 4.55 13.07 -4.62
N ASP A 180 3.81 12.68 -5.65
CA ASP A 180 2.44 13.11 -5.94
C ASP A 180 1.49 12.78 -4.78
N LEU A 181 1.46 11.51 -4.32
CA LEU A 181 0.64 11.11 -3.18
C LEU A 181 1.02 11.90 -1.93
N ARG A 182 2.31 12.05 -1.65
CA ARG A 182 2.81 12.81 -0.49
C ARG A 182 2.40 14.28 -0.55
N LYS A 183 2.56 14.91 -1.71
CA LYS A 183 2.24 16.33 -1.95
C LYS A 183 0.73 16.55 -1.83
N TYR A 184 -0.06 15.76 -2.53
CA TYR A 184 -1.51 15.95 -2.63
C TYR A 184 -2.26 15.49 -1.38
N SER A 185 -1.79 14.45 -0.68
CA SER A 185 -2.37 14.07 0.63
C SER A 185 -2.21 15.19 1.64
N ARG A 186 -1.02 15.82 1.67
CA ARG A 186 -0.73 16.96 2.54
C ARG A 186 -1.60 18.15 2.17
N TYR A 187 -1.66 18.49 0.88
CA TYR A 187 -2.44 19.63 0.41
C TYR A 187 -3.95 19.44 0.68
N PHE A 188 -4.48 18.24 0.45
CA PHE A 188 -5.85 17.88 0.79
C PHE A 188 -6.14 18.04 2.30
N LEU A 189 -5.32 17.44 3.18
CA LEU A 189 -5.52 17.55 4.63
C LEU A 189 -5.41 18.99 5.14
N LYS A 190 -4.41 19.73 4.66
CA LYS A 190 -4.21 21.14 4.99
C LYS A 190 -5.44 21.96 4.60
N ASN A 191 -5.94 21.80 3.39
CA ASN A 191 -7.11 22.54 2.93
C ASN A 191 -8.40 22.10 3.60
N LEU A 192 -8.54 20.82 3.95
CA LEU A 192 -9.65 20.34 4.78
C LEU A 192 -9.62 20.97 6.18
N PHE A 193 -8.44 21.11 6.77
CA PHE A 193 -8.25 21.79 8.05
C PHE A 193 -8.58 23.28 7.96
N ARG A 194 -8.10 23.96 6.91
CA ARG A 194 -8.42 25.38 6.64
C ARG A 194 -9.91 25.59 6.40
N LEU A 195 -10.56 24.68 5.68
CA LEU A 195 -12.00 24.73 5.42
C LEU A 195 -12.79 24.65 6.74
N ASN A 196 -12.36 23.81 7.67
CA ASN A 196 -12.95 23.68 9.00
C ASN A 196 -12.60 24.83 9.97
N ASN A 197 -11.66 25.69 9.59
CA ASN A 197 -11.36 26.91 10.33
C ASN A 197 -12.33 28.05 9.98
N ILE A 198 -13.09 27.95 8.88
CA ILE A 198 -14.07 28.95 8.43
C ILE A 198 -15.41 28.74 9.16
N TYR A 199 -15.99 29.82 9.70
CA TYR A 199 -17.32 29.84 10.29
C TYR A 199 -18.06 31.15 9.96
N GLY A 200 -19.35 31.24 10.29
CA GLY A 200 -20.07 32.52 10.37
C GLY A 200 -20.21 33.35 9.09
N GLY A 201 -19.91 32.81 7.90
CA GLY A 201 -19.95 33.56 6.63
C GLY A 201 -18.69 34.36 6.34
N ASN A 202 -17.54 33.66 6.25
CA ASN A 202 -16.17 34.16 5.99
C ASN A 202 -15.34 34.58 7.21
N GLU A 203 -15.78 34.23 8.43
CA GLU A 203 -14.97 34.39 9.64
C GLU A 203 -14.07 33.18 9.91
N PHE A 204 -13.02 33.36 10.70
CA PHE A 204 -12.01 32.32 10.97
C PHE A 204 -11.79 32.08 12.46
N HIS A 205 -11.81 30.82 12.92
CA HIS A 205 -11.60 30.50 14.34
C HIS A 205 -10.19 30.89 14.80
N TYR A 206 -9.23 30.73 13.89
CA TYR A 206 -7.83 31.11 14.05
C TYR A 206 -7.34 31.88 12.82
N PRO A 207 -6.38 32.80 12.95
CA PRO A 207 -5.82 33.52 11.81
C PRO A 207 -5.29 32.54 10.74
N PRO A 208 -5.63 32.71 9.45
CA PRO A 208 -5.20 31.82 8.38
C PRO A 208 -3.68 31.60 8.33
N GLU A 209 -2.88 32.64 8.59
CA GLU A 209 -1.42 32.59 8.59
C GLU A 209 -0.89 31.64 9.68
N MET A 210 -1.60 31.52 10.79
CA MET A 210 -1.22 30.60 11.86
C MET A 210 -1.47 29.14 11.49
N ILE A 211 -2.56 28.86 10.77
CA ILE A 211 -2.85 27.53 10.23
C ILE A 211 -1.76 27.14 9.22
N GLU A 212 -1.39 28.06 8.33
CA GLU A 212 -0.30 27.86 7.38
C GLU A 212 1.01 27.48 8.08
N ARG A 213 1.43 28.26 9.08
CA ARG A 213 2.66 27.99 9.85
C ARG A 213 2.63 26.61 10.53
N TYR A 214 1.50 26.20 11.09
CA TYR A 214 1.37 24.86 11.68
C TYR A 214 1.64 23.75 10.65
N TRP A 215 1.04 23.84 9.46
CA TRP A 215 1.20 22.84 8.39
C TRP A 215 2.58 22.86 7.73
N GLU A 216 3.27 24.00 7.71
CA GLU A 216 4.63 24.11 7.17
C GLU A 216 5.70 23.61 8.16
N PHE A 217 5.58 23.95 9.46
CA PHE A 217 6.65 23.71 10.42
C PHE A 217 6.45 22.49 11.34
N VAL A 218 5.21 22.05 11.54
CA VAL A 218 4.88 21.06 12.59
C VAL A 218 4.33 19.77 12.01
N SER A 219 3.40 19.83 11.06
CA SER A 219 2.78 18.65 10.44
C SER A 219 3.05 18.54 8.93
N PRO A 220 4.32 18.44 8.49
CA PRO A 220 4.63 18.50 7.06
C PRO A 220 4.24 17.23 6.27
N ASN A 221 4.06 16.07 6.92
CA ASN A 221 3.71 14.84 6.22
C ASN A 221 2.86 13.89 7.10
N GLN A 222 1.61 13.67 6.70
CA GLN A 222 0.68 12.71 7.30
C GLN A 222 0.11 11.73 6.27
N GLY A 223 0.58 11.77 5.02
CA GLY A 223 0.13 10.87 3.96
C GLY A 223 0.57 9.43 4.20
N THR A 224 -0.34 8.50 3.96
CA THR A 224 -0.05 7.07 3.82
C THR A 224 -0.83 6.53 2.62
N PHE A 225 -0.49 5.32 2.22
CA PHE A 225 -1.23 4.57 1.22
C PHE A 225 -1.07 3.10 1.57
N GLU A 226 -2.10 2.56 2.20
CA GLU A 226 -2.18 1.17 2.59
C GLU A 226 -3.50 0.59 2.09
N LEU A 227 -3.38 -0.37 1.18
CA LEU A 227 -4.46 -1.05 0.51
C LEU A 227 -4.62 -2.43 1.13
N GLU A 228 -5.84 -2.76 1.53
CA GLU A 228 -6.24 -4.10 1.90
C GLU A 228 -7.43 -4.54 1.05
N ILE A 229 -7.33 -5.71 0.44
CA ILE A 229 -8.43 -6.35 -0.30
C ILE A 229 -8.74 -7.67 0.39
N ILE A 230 -10.01 -7.87 0.73
CA ILE A 230 -10.55 -9.10 1.29
C ILE A 230 -11.34 -9.81 0.18
N PRO A 231 -10.79 -10.83 -0.51
CA PRO A 231 -11.43 -11.43 -1.68
C PRO A 231 -12.74 -12.16 -1.39
N THR A 232 -12.95 -12.62 -0.15
CA THR A 232 -14.17 -13.31 0.30
C THR A 232 -15.38 -12.39 0.36
N THR A 233 -15.23 -11.26 1.06
CA THR A 233 -16.28 -10.24 1.18
C THR A 233 -16.30 -9.31 -0.01
N ARG A 234 -15.25 -9.37 -0.84
CA ARG A 234 -14.98 -8.44 -1.93
C ARG A 234 -14.95 -6.99 -1.45
N ALA A 235 -14.47 -6.78 -0.23
CA ALA A 235 -14.25 -5.45 0.32
C ALA A 235 -12.82 -5.01 0.03
N MET A 236 -12.66 -3.75 -0.34
CA MET A 236 -11.36 -3.10 -0.45
C MET A 236 -11.33 -1.88 0.46
N THR A 237 -10.28 -1.75 1.26
CA THR A 237 -10.07 -0.57 2.11
C THR A 237 -8.74 0.09 1.77
N LEU A 238 -8.74 1.42 1.72
CA LEU A 238 -7.57 2.24 1.45
C LEU A 238 -7.36 3.24 2.57
N ARG A 239 -6.28 3.07 3.35
CA ARG A 239 -5.85 4.05 4.35
C ARG A 239 -5.02 5.15 3.68
N LEU A 240 -5.41 6.40 3.92
CA LEU A 240 -4.88 7.59 3.27
C LEU A 240 -4.02 8.46 4.19
N PHE A 241 -4.31 8.47 5.49
CA PHE A 241 -3.64 9.36 6.44
C PHE A 241 -3.26 8.68 7.75
N GLU A 242 -2.25 9.23 8.40
CA GLU A 242 -1.99 9.00 9.82
C GLU A 242 -2.73 10.06 10.64
N VAL A 243 -3.83 9.65 11.28
CA VAL A 243 -4.69 10.54 12.09
C VAL A 243 -3.93 11.18 13.24
N SER A 244 -2.96 10.47 13.82
CA SER A 244 -2.23 10.91 15.00
C SER A 244 -0.84 11.45 14.67
N ARG A 245 -0.56 12.67 15.14
CA ARG A 245 0.77 13.26 15.10
C ARG A 245 1.20 13.74 16.48
N SER A 246 2.30 13.18 16.99
CA SER A 246 2.92 13.63 18.24
C SER A 246 4.22 14.40 17.98
N PHE A 247 4.41 15.52 18.66
CA PHE A 247 5.61 16.34 18.55
C PHE A 247 5.84 17.17 19.83
N GLY A 248 7.06 17.66 20.00
CA GLY A 248 7.42 18.61 21.06
C GLY A 248 7.77 19.97 20.49
N LEU A 249 7.32 21.04 21.13
CA LEU A 249 7.73 22.41 20.84
C LEU A 249 8.44 22.98 22.06
N GLU A 250 9.73 23.27 21.90
CA GLU A 250 10.53 23.92 22.94
C GLU A 250 10.40 25.43 22.82
N LYS A 251 10.40 26.13 23.96
CA LYS A 251 10.39 27.59 23.96
C LYS A 251 11.61 28.12 23.22
N THR A 252 11.35 28.98 22.25
CA THR A 252 12.38 29.73 21.52
C THR A 252 12.04 31.22 21.51
N GLU A 253 12.99 32.03 21.07
CA GLU A 253 12.77 33.46 20.83
C GLU A 253 11.99 33.73 19.53
N ASN A 254 11.72 32.70 18.71
CA ASN A 254 10.96 32.85 17.48
C ASN A 254 9.49 33.24 17.80
N PRO A 255 8.97 34.37 17.27
CA PRO A 255 7.56 34.75 17.43
C PRO A 255 6.57 33.66 16.99
N ASP A 256 6.92 32.84 16.00
CA ASP A 256 6.08 31.74 15.49
C ASP A 256 5.79 30.69 16.55
N TYR A 257 6.74 30.47 17.49
CA TYR A 257 6.53 29.55 18.61
C TYR A 257 5.29 29.96 19.41
N TYR A 258 5.20 31.23 19.82
CA TYR A 258 4.10 31.68 20.67
C TYR A 258 2.75 31.61 19.96
N GLY A 259 2.71 31.96 18.68
CA GLY A 259 1.49 31.84 17.89
C GLY A 259 1.02 30.38 17.77
N ILE A 260 1.92 29.45 17.45
CA ILE A 260 1.58 28.03 17.29
C ILE A 260 1.14 27.43 18.62
N VAL A 261 1.84 27.72 19.72
CA VAL A 261 1.46 27.22 21.05
C VAL A 261 0.14 27.82 21.50
N GLU A 262 -0.12 29.11 21.23
CA GLU A 262 -1.42 29.73 21.50
C GLU A 262 -2.54 29.04 20.72
N PHE A 263 -2.36 28.81 19.43
CA PHE A 263 -3.29 28.05 18.60
C PHE A 263 -3.57 26.65 19.18
N LEU A 264 -2.50 25.85 19.39
CA LEU A 264 -2.63 24.47 19.89
C LEU A 264 -3.32 24.41 21.26
N ALA A 265 -3.01 25.37 22.15
CA ALA A 265 -3.60 25.41 23.49
C ALA A 265 -5.05 25.88 23.48
N ARG A 266 -5.39 26.87 22.65
CA ARG A 266 -6.79 27.31 22.50
C ARG A 266 -7.65 26.22 21.86
N GLU A 267 -7.12 25.52 20.85
CA GLU A 267 -7.83 24.43 20.19
C GLU A 267 -7.95 23.20 21.12
N ALA A 268 -6.93 22.87 21.90
CA ALA A 268 -7.03 21.84 22.95
C ALA A 268 -8.11 22.18 24.00
N ARG A 269 -8.29 23.48 24.31
CA ARG A 269 -9.29 23.97 25.27
C ARG A 269 -10.72 23.88 24.72
N LYS A 270 -11.02 24.53 23.58
CA LYS A 270 -12.40 24.73 23.10
C LYS A 270 -12.81 23.80 21.96
N GLN A 271 -11.86 23.23 21.21
CA GLN A 271 -12.08 22.36 20.04
C GLN A 271 -12.98 23.04 18.98
N CYS A 272 -12.52 24.18 18.46
CA CYS A 272 -13.29 24.94 17.48
C CYS A 272 -13.27 24.26 16.10
N ILE A 273 -12.18 23.57 15.75
CA ILE A 273 -12.04 22.89 14.46
C ILE A 273 -12.64 21.49 14.60
N LYS A 274 -13.78 21.26 13.94
CA LYS A 274 -14.45 19.97 14.01
C LYS A 274 -13.56 18.84 13.46
N GLY A 275 -13.64 17.69 14.13
CA GLY A 275 -12.80 16.53 13.82
C GLY A 275 -11.34 16.69 14.21
N CYS A 276 -10.94 17.82 14.82
CA CYS A 276 -9.61 18.02 15.41
C CYS A 276 -9.67 17.76 16.92
N LYS A 277 -8.69 17.03 17.44
CA LYS A 277 -8.49 16.89 18.88
C LYS A 277 -7.03 17.03 19.22
N ILE A 278 -6.74 17.98 20.11
CA ILE A 278 -5.37 18.23 20.56
C ILE A 278 -5.26 17.86 22.03
N ARG A 279 -4.26 17.05 22.35
CA ARG A 279 -3.83 16.79 23.72
C ARG A 279 -2.51 17.48 23.97
N LEU A 280 -2.44 18.27 25.02
CA LEU A 280 -1.22 18.93 25.44
C LEU A 280 -0.75 18.39 26.78
N THR A 281 0.55 18.20 26.88
CA THR A 281 1.25 18.04 28.16
C THR A 281 2.42 19.00 28.21
N GLY A 282 2.76 19.43 29.41
CA GLY A 282 3.95 20.21 29.67
C GLY A 282 5.21 19.46 29.27
N ARG A 283 6.27 20.21 28.94
CA ARG A 283 7.60 19.59 28.79
C ARG A 283 8.09 19.05 30.14
N GLN A 284 7.75 19.76 31.22
CA GLN A 284 8.04 19.44 32.61
C GLN A 284 6.77 19.52 33.46
N SER A 285 6.80 18.97 34.67
CA SER A 285 5.63 18.95 35.56
C SER A 285 5.12 20.35 35.96
N GLN A 286 6.01 21.35 36.04
CA GLN A 286 5.59 22.74 36.25
C GLN A 286 4.82 23.31 35.06
N ASP A 287 5.16 22.88 33.84
CA ASP A 287 4.42 23.30 32.64
C ASP A 287 3.02 22.65 32.61
N ASP A 288 2.85 21.44 33.16
CA ASP A 288 1.53 20.81 33.29
C ASP A 288 0.61 21.61 34.21
N GLU A 289 1.12 22.14 35.32
CA GLU A 289 0.37 23.02 36.23
C GLU A 289 -0.07 24.30 35.52
N ILE A 290 0.85 24.95 34.79
CA ILE A 290 0.56 26.17 34.02
C ILE A 290 -0.47 25.90 32.92
N LEU A 291 -0.36 24.78 32.19
CA LEU A 291 -1.35 24.38 31.19
C LEU A 291 -2.71 24.10 31.85
N GLY A 292 -2.74 23.48 33.02
CA GLY A 292 -3.96 23.29 33.81
C GLY A 292 -4.66 24.62 34.14
N GLU A 293 -3.90 25.61 34.61
CA GLU A 293 -4.39 26.97 34.86
C GLU A 293 -4.94 27.61 33.59
N MET A 294 -4.19 27.55 32.48
CA MET A 294 -4.60 28.11 31.19
C MET A 294 -5.93 27.53 30.68
N MET A 295 -6.11 26.22 30.85
CA MET A 295 -7.30 25.51 30.35
C MET A 295 -8.52 25.83 31.20
N ALA A 296 -8.33 26.22 32.47
CA ALA A 296 -9.38 26.63 33.39
C ALA A 296 -9.83 28.09 33.23
N ILE A 297 -9.12 28.93 32.46
CA ILE A 297 -9.52 30.33 32.24
C ILE A 297 -10.90 30.35 31.59
N GLU A 298 -11.84 31.06 32.21
CA GLU A 298 -13.22 31.24 31.72
C GLU A 298 -13.90 29.91 31.38
N ALA A 299 -13.68 28.91 32.23
CA ALA A 299 -14.31 27.60 32.17
C ALA A 299 -15.30 27.42 33.33
N ASP A 300 -16.49 26.93 33.03
CA ASP A 300 -17.42 26.47 34.07
C ASP A 300 -17.01 25.06 34.48
N LEU A 301 -16.29 24.97 35.61
CA LEU A 301 -15.85 23.71 36.19
C LEU A 301 -16.84 23.23 37.24
N PRO A 302 -17.40 22.01 37.11
CA PRO A 302 -18.13 21.38 38.21
C PRO A 302 -17.20 21.23 39.42
N GLU A 303 -17.71 21.48 40.64
CA GLU A 303 -16.92 21.40 41.87
C GLU A 303 -16.07 20.12 41.95
N GLY A 304 -14.75 20.29 42.13
CA GLY A 304 -13.79 19.20 42.33
C GLY A 304 -13.41 18.39 41.08
N ARG A 305 -13.76 18.82 39.86
CA ARG A 305 -13.37 18.14 38.61
C ARG A 305 -12.21 18.83 37.90
N ALA A 306 -11.35 18.02 37.27
CA ALA A 306 -10.30 18.50 36.39
C ALA A 306 -10.90 19.13 35.10
N PRO A 307 -10.22 20.09 34.46
CA PRO A 307 -10.70 20.86 33.29
C PRO A 307 -10.97 20.05 32.01
N TYR A 308 -10.92 18.72 32.08
CA TYR A 308 -11.14 17.79 30.96
C TYR A 308 -12.22 16.74 31.25
N GLY A 309 -13.00 16.90 32.32
CA GLY A 309 -14.07 15.98 32.70
C GLY A 309 -15.41 16.26 32.00
N PRO A 310 -16.29 15.25 31.85
CA PRO A 310 -17.64 15.46 31.33
C PRO A 310 -18.40 16.49 32.19
N GLY A 311 -19.01 17.48 31.53
CA GLY A 311 -19.76 18.58 32.16
C GLY A 311 -18.98 19.89 32.32
N CYS A 312 -17.72 19.98 31.90
CA CYS A 312 -17.01 21.27 31.81
C CYS A 312 -17.46 22.03 30.55
N ILE A 313 -17.77 23.32 30.68
CA ILE A 313 -18.12 24.19 29.55
C ILE A 313 -17.02 25.23 29.38
N MET A 314 -16.42 25.28 28.19
CA MET A 314 -15.34 26.21 27.85
C MET A 314 -15.91 27.37 27.04
N HIS A 315 -15.88 28.58 27.61
CA HIS A 315 -16.38 29.78 26.94
C HIS A 315 -15.32 30.39 26.01
N GLU A 316 -15.73 31.29 25.12
CA GLU A 316 -14.77 32.11 24.37
C GLU A 316 -14.02 33.04 25.29
N LEU A 317 -12.72 33.21 25.04
CA LEU A 317 -11.88 34.07 25.85
C LEU A 317 -12.23 35.55 25.60
N THR A 318 -12.55 36.27 26.66
CA THR A 318 -12.62 37.74 26.64
C THR A 318 -11.23 38.34 26.34
N PRO A 319 -11.12 39.63 25.97
CA PRO A 319 -9.84 40.29 25.80
C PRO A 319 -8.92 40.14 27.02
N GLU A 320 -9.47 40.31 28.23
CA GLU A 320 -8.74 40.15 29.49
C GLU A 320 -8.34 38.69 29.73
N GLY A 321 -9.24 37.74 29.45
CA GLY A 321 -8.96 36.30 29.51
C GLY A 321 -7.85 35.88 28.55
N LEU A 322 -7.81 36.44 27.34
CA LEU A 322 -6.78 36.20 26.34
C LEU A 322 -5.42 36.78 26.76
N GLU A 323 -5.38 37.97 27.36
CA GLU A 323 -4.16 38.53 27.94
C GLU A 323 -3.59 37.65 29.05
N LEU A 324 -4.46 37.17 29.95
CA LEU A 324 -4.07 36.24 31.00
C LEU A 324 -3.54 34.93 30.40
N PHE A 325 -4.24 34.36 29.43
CA PHE A 325 -3.82 33.17 28.70
C PHE A 325 -2.42 33.33 28.09
N ARG A 326 -2.15 34.46 27.42
CA ARG A 326 -0.84 34.81 26.86
C ARG A 326 0.24 35.01 27.91
N LEU A 327 -0.12 35.51 29.10
CA LEU A 327 0.81 35.64 30.21
C LEU A 327 1.28 34.27 30.72
N HIS A 328 0.36 33.31 30.87
CA HIS A 328 0.70 31.94 31.24
C HIS A 328 1.52 31.23 30.16
N LEU A 329 1.17 31.39 28.88
CA LEU A 329 1.96 30.89 27.74
C LEU A 329 3.43 31.30 27.81
N ARG A 330 3.70 32.56 28.18
CA ARG A 330 5.07 33.07 28.31
C ARG A 330 5.87 32.41 29.44
N ARG A 331 5.22 31.75 30.39
CA ARG A 331 5.87 31.03 31.50
C ARG A 331 6.24 29.60 31.12
N LEU A 332 5.62 29.02 30.10
CA LEU A 332 5.92 27.67 29.64
C LEU A 332 7.36 27.55 29.15
N SER A 333 8.02 26.45 29.51
CA SER A 333 9.34 26.06 28.98
C SER A 333 9.24 25.29 27.65
N GLY A 334 8.05 24.75 27.36
CA GLY A 334 7.73 24.02 26.14
C GLY A 334 6.46 23.18 26.32
N ILE A 335 5.97 22.62 25.23
CA ILE A 335 4.82 21.70 25.21
C ILE A 335 5.16 20.42 24.45
N ARG A 336 4.44 19.35 24.78
CA ARG A 336 4.29 18.18 23.93
C ARG A 336 2.83 18.11 23.49
N ALA A 337 2.61 17.91 22.21
CA ALA A 337 1.29 17.86 21.62
C ALA A 337 1.07 16.54 20.91
N GLU A 338 -0.10 15.95 21.09
CA GLU A 338 -0.67 14.93 20.20
C GLU A 338 -1.87 15.57 19.50
N VAL A 339 -1.78 15.75 18.18
CA VAL A 339 -2.86 16.25 17.33
C VAL A 339 -3.49 15.07 16.59
N LEU A 340 -4.81 14.97 16.68
CA LEU A 340 -5.63 13.95 16.04
C LEU A 340 -6.55 14.63 15.03
N PHE A 341 -6.37 14.34 13.74
CA PHE A 341 -7.21 14.86 12.67
C PHE A 341 -7.05 14.02 11.39
N PRO A 342 -8.13 13.71 10.66
CA PRO A 342 -9.54 13.93 11.02
C PRO A 342 -10.09 12.83 11.95
N LEU A 343 -10.99 13.20 12.87
CA LEU A 343 -11.72 12.29 13.75
C LEU A 343 -13.23 12.33 13.50
N SER A 344 -13.88 11.18 13.61
CA SER A 344 -15.34 11.08 13.63
C SER A 344 -15.88 11.41 15.03
N GLU A 345 -17.03 12.07 15.07
CA GLU A 345 -17.78 12.33 16.31
C GLU A 345 -18.64 11.13 16.76
N HIS A 346 -18.70 10.07 15.95
CA HIS A 346 -19.52 8.89 16.25
C HIS A 346 -18.87 8.08 17.37
N VAL A 347 -19.63 7.81 18.43
CA VAL A 347 -19.15 7.14 19.66
C VAL A 347 -18.59 5.75 19.39
N ASP A 348 -19.09 5.07 18.36
CA ASP A 348 -18.66 3.72 17.96
C ASP A 348 -17.64 3.71 16.82
N ALA A 349 -17.24 4.87 16.30
CA ALA A 349 -16.27 4.95 15.21
C ALA A 349 -14.85 4.60 15.69
N ARG A 350 -14.12 3.84 14.85
CA ARG A 350 -12.71 3.58 15.09
C ARG A 350 -11.91 4.87 14.96
N ARG A 351 -10.75 4.94 15.63
CA ARG A 351 -9.86 6.12 15.59
C ARG A 351 -9.48 6.55 14.16
N ASP A 352 -9.41 5.59 13.23
CA ASP A 352 -8.95 5.80 11.85
C ASP A 352 -10.10 5.80 10.83
N ASP A 353 -11.37 5.87 11.26
CA ASP A 353 -12.53 5.69 10.37
C ASP A 353 -12.58 6.74 9.24
N LEU A 354 -12.13 7.97 9.52
CA LEU A 354 -12.04 9.05 8.54
C LEU A 354 -10.66 9.16 7.86
N ALA A 355 -9.81 8.16 8.03
CA ALA A 355 -8.56 8.02 7.29
C ALA A 355 -8.60 6.84 6.31
N VAL A 356 -9.72 6.12 6.24
CA VAL A 356 -9.88 4.93 5.41
C VAL A 356 -11.05 5.11 4.46
N LEU A 357 -10.84 4.83 3.18
CA LEU A 357 -11.90 4.72 2.18
C LEU A 357 -12.23 3.24 1.96
N GLY A 358 -13.50 2.87 2.14
CA GLY A 358 -14.00 1.53 1.82
C GLY A 358 -14.68 1.49 0.45
N PHE A 359 -14.43 0.44 -0.33
CA PHE A 359 -14.98 0.19 -1.66
C PHE A 359 -15.53 -1.23 -1.74
N ASP A 360 -16.65 -1.38 -2.46
CA ASP A 360 -17.12 -2.68 -2.94
C ASP A 360 -16.34 -3.03 -4.20
N LEU A 361 -15.67 -4.18 -4.17
CA LEU A 361 -14.89 -4.71 -5.27
C LEU A 361 -15.71 -5.75 -6.04
N TYR A 362 -15.77 -5.62 -7.35
CA TYR A 362 -16.31 -6.67 -8.21
C TYR A 362 -15.23 -7.10 -9.21
N PHE A 363 -15.06 -8.41 -9.40
CA PHE A 363 -14.17 -8.94 -10.41
C PHE A 363 -15.02 -9.46 -11.58
N ASP A 364 -14.83 -8.88 -12.75
CA ASP A 364 -15.47 -9.33 -13.98
C ASP A 364 -14.62 -10.43 -14.63
N GLU A 365 -15.14 -11.66 -14.61
CA GLU A 365 -14.44 -12.82 -15.17
C GLU A 365 -14.32 -12.77 -16.70
N GLU A 366 -15.20 -12.06 -17.40
CA GLU A 366 -15.18 -11.97 -18.87
C GLU A 366 -14.09 -11.01 -19.34
N SER A 367 -14.04 -9.82 -18.74
CA SER A 367 -13.03 -8.81 -19.07
C SER A 367 -11.70 -8.99 -18.32
N GLY A 368 -11.71 -9.76 -17.22
CA GLY A 368 -10.57 -9.96 -16.33
C GLY A 368 -10.22 -8.71 -15.51
N ARG A 369 -11.17 -7.79 -15.30
CA ARG A 369 -10.94 -6.48 -14.68
C ARG A 369 -11.70 -6.32 -13.37
N PHE A 370 -11.18 -5.43 -12.52
CA PHE A 370 -11.85 -5.03 -11.29
C PHE A 370 -12.81 -3.86 -11.54
N ARG A 371 -13.87 -3.78 -10.74
CA ARG A 371 -14.73 -2.61 -10.61
C ARG A 371 -14.77 -2.17 -9.15
N LEU A 372 -14.64 -0.86 -8.94
CA LEU A 372 -14.71 -0.18 -7.64
C LEU A 372 -16.02 0.58 -7.57
N ASP A 373 -16.95 0.16 -6.70
CA ASP A 373 -18.29 0.76 -6.59
C ASP A 373 -19.00 0.99 -7.93
N ASN A 374 -18.84 0.02 -8.85
CA ASN A 374 -19.32 0.02 -10.23
C ASN A 374 -18.45 0.75 -11.28
N ALA A 375 -17.41 1.52 -10.91
CA ALA A 375 -16.47 2.07 -11.88
C ALA A 375 -15.42 1.03 -12.29
N GLU A 376 -15.16 0.84 -13.59
CA GLU A 376 -14.09 -0.07 -14.02
C GLU A 376 -12.72 0.49 -13.61
N ALA A 377 -11.93 -0.29 -12.88
CA ALA A 377 -10.60 0.09 -12.43
C ALA A 377 -9.56 -0.18 -13.55
N SER A 378 -9.52 0.73 -14.53
CA SER A 378 -8.56 0.66 -15.61
C SER A 378 -8.09 2.03 -16.07
N GLY A 379 -6.91 2.09 -16.70
CA GLY A 379 -6.41 3.34 -17.29
C GLY A 379 -7.36 3.96 -18.34
N ARG A 380 -8.24 3.15 -18.97
CA ARG A 380 -9.20 3.61 -19.99
C ARG A 380 -10.42 4.31 -19.40
N SER A 381 -10.77 3.96 -18.16
CA SER A 381 -11.91 4.46 -17.40
C SER A 381 -11.46 5.29 -16.20
N MET A 382 -10.23 5.82 -16.24
CA MET A 382 -9.61 6.55 -15.13
C MET A 382 -10.51 7.67 -14.60
N HIS A 383 -11.19 8.41 -15.48
CA HIS A 383 -12.12 9.46 -15.07
C HIS A 383 -13.23 8.95 -14.12
N GLU A 384 -13.80 7.76 -14.36
CA GLU A 384 -14.84 7.18 -13.50
C GLU A 384 -14.28 6.77 -12.14
N VAL A 385 -13.06 6.23 -12.12
CA VAL A 385 -12.36 5.86 -10.87
C VAL A 385 -12.08 7.12 -10.06
N VAL A 386 -11.59 8.19 -10.70
CA VAL A 386 -11.33 9.49 -10.06
C VAL A 386 -12.59 10.08 -9.47
N LEU A 387 -13.72 10.03 -10.19
CA LEU A 387 -15.01 10.48 -9.65
C LEU A 387 -15.47 9.63 -8.46
N THR A 388 -15.22 8.32 -8.49
CA THR A 388 -15.58 7.39 -7.40
C THR A 388 -14.77 7.69 -6.14
N VAL A 389 -13.44 7.82 -6.27
CA VAL A 389 -12.54 8.18 -5.17
C VAL A 389 -12.86 9.58 -4.65
N GLY A 390 -13.04 10.55 -5.55
CA GLY A 390 -13.36 11.93 -5.21
C GLY A 390 -14.69 12.07 -4.48
N GLY A 391 -15.71 11.31 -4.88
CA GLY A 391 -17.00 11.24 -4.18
C GLY A 391 -16.84 10.79 -2.73
N LYS A 392 -16.05 9.74 -2.47
CA LYS A 392 -15.79 9.27 -1.10
C LYS A 392 -14.97 10.25 -0.27
N LEU A 393 -13.95 10.87 -0.87
CA LEU A 393 -13.16 11.92 -0.20
C LEU A 393 -14.01 13.14 0.15
N LEU A 394 -14.95 13.51 -0.72
CA LEU A 394 -15.92 14.57 -0.48
C LEU A 394 -16.89 14.19 0.65
N ASP A 395 -17.40 12.97 0.67
CA ASP A 395 -18.27 12.49 1.74
C ASP A 395 -17.56 12.44 3.10
N LEU A 396 -16.29 12.03 3.12
CA LEU A 396 -15.43 12.10 4.31
C LEU A 396 -15.25 13.56 4.76
N ALA A 397 -14.96 14.48 3.84
CA ALA A 397 -14.82 15.90 4.15
C ALA A 397 -16.10 16.52 4.71
N ARG A 398 -17.27 16.13 4.17
CA ARG A 398 -18.59 16.57 4.68
C ARG A 398 -18.83 16.09 6.12
N GLN A 399 -18.38 14.89 6.48
CA GLN A 399 -18.54 14.35 7.84
C GLN A 399 -17.75 15.15 8.88
N VAL A 400 -16.54 15.59 8.53
CA VAL A 400 -15.72 16.42 9.42
C VAL A 400 -16.09 17.90 9.41
N TYR A 401 -16.90 18.34 8.44
CA TYR A 401 -17.28 19.74 8.32
C TYR A 401 -18.20 20.19 9.46
N HIS A 402 -17.93 21.38 10.02
CA HIS A 402 -18.66 21.92 11.18
C HIS A 402 -20.19 21.89 10.99
N ASP A 403 -20.68 22.28 9.81
CA ASP A 403 -22.12 22.28 9.46
C ASP A 403 -22.35 21.51 8.15
N PRO A 404 -22.49 20.16 8.19
CA PRO A 404 -22.55 19.33 6.98
C PRO A 404 -23.63 19.76 5.96
N PRO A 405 -24.86 20.17 6.35
CA PRO A 405 -25.84 20.74 5.43
C PRO A 405 -25.39 21.99 4.66
N ARG A 406 -24.42 22.74 5.18
CA ARG A 406 -23.85 23.95 4.56
C ARG A 406 -22.48 23.72 3.95
N PHE A 407 -22.06 22.47 3.75
CA PHE A 407 -20.79 22.19 3.09
C PHE A 407 -20.74 22.89 1.73
N PRO A 408 -19.68 23.66 1.42
CA PRO A 408 -19.64 24.48 0.21
C PRO A 408 -19.58 23.60 -1.03
N HIS A 409 -20.54 23.78 -1.94
CA HIS A 409 -20.59 23.14 -3.27
C HIS A 409 -20.74 24.21 -4.36
N PRO A 410 -19.71 25.06 -4.54
CA PRO A 410 -19.77 26.13 -5.53
C PRO A 410 -19.63 25.59 -6.96
N ASN A 411 -20.10 26.37 -7.93
CA ASN A 411 -19.56 26.28 -9.27
C ASN A 411 -18.13 26.87 -9.24
N ILE A 412 -17.12 26.04 -9.53
CA ILE A 412 -15.71 26.41 -9.40
C ILE A 412 -15.33 27.56 -10.33
N GLU A 413 -15.84 27.57 -11.57
CA GLU A 413 -15.56 28.63 -12.54
C GLU A 413 -16.17 29.97 -12.12
N GLU A 414 -17.38 29.95 -11.57
CA GLU A 414 -18.05 31.16 -11.06
C GLU A 414 -17.34 31.70 -9.82
N LEU A 415 -16.93 30.81 -8.90
CA LEU A 415 -16.23 31.20 -7.67
C LEU A 415 -14.84 31.79 -7.99
N ASP A 416 -14.11 31.20 -8.95
CA ASP A 416 -12.83 31.73 -9.40
C ASP A 416 -12.99 33.12 -10.03
N ALA A 417 -13.98 33.31 -10.90
CA ALA A 417 -14.28 34.63 -11.48
C ALA A 417 -14.67 35.67 -10.42
N GLU A 418 -15.41 35.25 -9.40
CA GLU A 418 -15.81 36.11 -8.28
C GLU A 418 -14.58 36.56 -7.46
N VAL A 419 -13.64 35.65 -7.17
CA VAL A 419 -12.39 35.98 -6.47
C VAL A 419 -11.57 36.99 -7.27
N HIS A 420 -11.40 36.78 -8.57
CA HIS A 420 -10.67 37.71 -9.43
C HIS A 420 -11.31 39.11 -9.44
N ARG A 421 -12.64 39.18 -9.48
CA ARG A 421 -13.36 40.46 -9.37
C ARG A 421 -13.10 41.15 -8.03
N LEU A 422 -13.19 40.43 -6.91
CA LEU A 422 -12.95 40.99 -5.58
C LEU A 422 -11.51 41.51 -5.41
N ILE A 423 -10.53 40.80 -5.98
CA ILE A 423 -9.13 41.24 -5.98
C ILE A 423 -8.99 42.54 -6.79
N GLN A 424 -9.61 42.62 -7.97
CA GLN A 424 -9.57 43.84 -8.80
C GLN A 424 -10.24 45.03 -8.09
N GLU A 425 -11.40 44.83 -7.48
CA GLU A 425 -12.08 45.86 -6.68
C GLU A 425 -11.21 46.35 -5.52
N ALA A 426 -10.51 45.43 -4.83
CA ALA A 426 -9.59 45.77 -3.75
C ALA A 426 -8.34 46.54 -4.23
N GLU A 427 -7.87 46.30 -5.46
CA GLU A 427 -6.78 47.07 -6.08
C GLU A 427 -7.21 48.50 -6.44
N GLU A 428 -8.46 48.68 -6.87
CA GLU A 428 -9.00 49.98 -7.29
C GLU A 428 -9.46 50.85 -6.10
N GLU A 429 -10.17 50.25 -5.14
CA GLU A 429 -10.82 50.96 -4.02
C GLU A 429 -10.05 50.84 -2.68
N GLY A 430 -9.07 49.95 -2.62
CA GLY A 430 -8.27 49.65 -1.43
C GLY A 430 -8.75 48.41 -0.66
N LEU A 431 -7.80 47.59 -0.18
CA LEU A 431 -8.10 46.35 0.54
C LEU A 431 -8.59 46.62 1.96
N GLY A 432 -9.90 46.48 2.18
CA GLY A 432 -10.52 46.44 3.50
C GLY A 432 -10.39 45.06 4.17
N GLU A 433 -10.50 45.02 5.50
CA GLU A 433 -10.40 43.78 6.28
C GLU A 433 -11.48 42.75 5.91
N GLU A 434 -12.73 43.19 5.74
CA GLU A 434 -13.85 42.32 5.38
C GLU A 434 -13.68 41.72 3.97
N THR A 435 -13.26 42.53 3.00
CA THR A 435 -12.95 42.07 1.64
C THR A 435 -11.78 41.08 1.65
N ALA A 436 -10.75 41.33 2.46
CA ALA A 436 -9.62 40.42 2.61
C ALA A 436 -10.08 39.05 3.16
N LYS A 437 -10.90 39.05 4.22
CA LYS A 437 -11.48 37.81 4.78
C LYS A 437 -12.30 37.04 3.76
N GLU A 438 -13.15 37.74 3.00
CA GLU A 438 -13.96 37.13 1.95
C GLU A 438 -13.12 36.49 0.86
N ILE A 439 -12.10 37.20 0.36
CA ILE A 439 -11.16 36.67 -0.64
C ILE A 439 -10.47 35.41 -0.09
N VAL A 440 -9.93 35.46 1.13
CA VAL A 440 -9.22 34.31 1.74
C VAL A 440 -10.15 33.12 1.95
N ALA A 441 -11.41 33.35 2.34
CA ALA A 441 -12.39 32.28 2.53
C ALA A 441 -12.74 31.60 1.20
N LYS A 442 -13.00 32.38 0.15
CA LYS A 442 -13.30 31.86 -1.19
C LYS A 442 -12.11 31.11 -1.81
N ILE A 443 -10.89 31.66 -1.69
CA ILE A 443 -9.66 30.97 -2.11
C ILE A 443 -9.49 29.64 -1.36
N THR A 444 -9.76 29.61 -0.04
CA THR A 444 -9.66 28.37 0.74
C THR A 444 -10.62 27.28 0.22
N ILE A 445 -11.82 27.66 -0.24
CA ILE A 445 -12.76 26.72 -0.87
C ILE A 445 -12.23 26.24 -2.22
N LEU A 446 -11.70 27.14 -3.06
CA LEU A 446 -11.08 26.77 -4.35
C LEU A 446 -9.89 25.81 -4.16
N ASP A 447 -8.96 26.16 -3.27
CA ASP A 447 -7.79 25.34 -2.90
C ASP A 447 -8.21 23.93 -2.43
N TYR A 448 -9.31 23.84 -1.67
CA TYR A 448 -9.83 22.55 -1.23
C TYR A 448 -10.29 21.68 -2.41
N TYR A 449 -11.05 22.24 -3.36
CA TYR A 449 -11.53 21.49 -4.52
C TYR A 449 -10.41 21.13 -5.50
N GLU A 450 -9.42 22.01 -5.68
CA GLU A 450 -8.20 21.68 -6.42
C GLU A 450 -7.44 20.53 -5.75
N GLY A 451 -7.27 20.60 -4.43
CA GLY A 451 -6.61 19.54 -3.67
C GLY A 451 -7.36 18.21 -3.70
N LEU A 452 -8.70 18.26 -3.63
CA LEU A 452 -9.57 17.08 -3.79
C LEU A 452 -9.37 16.44 -5.16
N ALA A 453 -9.43 17.23 -6.24
CA ALA A 453 -9.29 16.71 -7.61
C ALA A 453 -7.90 16.07 -7.83
N ASN A 454 -6.84 16.79 -7.46
CA ASN A 454 -5.46 16.32 -7.62
C ASN A 454 -5.19 15.06 -6.79
N TYR A 455 -5.67 15.01 -5.54
CA TYR A 455 -5.47 13.85 -4.69
C TYR A 455 -6.30 12.64 -5.14
N SER A 456 -7.53 12.87 -5.60
CA SER A 456 -8.37 11.82 -6.20
C SER A 456 -7.71 11.19 -7.41
N TYR A 457 -7.10 12.01 -8.28
CA TYR A 457 -6.32 11.53 -9.42
C TYR A 457 -5.14 10.68 -8.99
N ALA A 458 -4.28 11.19 -8.09
CA ALA A 458 -3.11 10.46 -7.62
C ALA A 458 -3.49 9.11 -6.97
N ILE A 459 -4.49 9.10 -6.07
CA ILE A 459 -4.98 7.84 -5.48
C ILE A 459 -5.45 6.86 -6.57
N SER A 460 -6.21 7.36 -7.55
CA SER A 460 -6.78 6.52 -8.61
C SER A 460 -5.70 5.91 -9.51
N GLU A 461 -4.66 6.67 -9.82
CA GLU A 461 -3.51 6.19 -10.60
C GLU A 461 -2.83 5.01 -9.89
N HIS A 462 -2.43 5.18 -8.62
CA HIS A 462 -1.79 4.10 -7.84
C HIS A 462 -2.71 2.91 -7.57
N LEU A 463 -4.03 3.14 -7.39
CA LEU A 463 -5.01 2.06 -7.26
C LEU A 463 -5.12 1.24 -8.54
N VAL A 464 -5.26 1.90 -9.69
CA VAL A 464 -5.37 1.24 -11.00
C VAL A 464 -4.07 0.51 -11.35
N GLU A 465 -2.91 1.12 -11.11
CA GLU A 465 -1.61 0.48 -11.31
C GLU A 465 -1.48 -0.80 -10.47
N TYR A 466 -1.91 -0.77 -9.21
CA TYR A 466 -1.91 -1.96 -8.37
C TYR A 466 -2.87 -3.04 -8.89
N LEU A 467 -4.10 -2.67 -9.27
CA LEU A 467 -5.15 -3.59 -9.69
C LEU A 467 -4.88 -4.21 -11.08
N GLU A 468 -4.30 -3.46 -12.02
CA GLU A 468 -3.87 -3.95 -13.34
C GLU A 468 -2.47 -4.60 -13.30
N GLY A 469 -1.73 -4.37 -12.22
CA GLY A 469 -0.33 -4.80 -12.07
C GLY A 469 -0.13 -6.28 -11.79
N GLN A 470 1.12 -6.61 -11.46
CA GLN A 470 1.56 -7.96 -11.11
C GLN A 470 2.05 -8.02 -9.66
N GLN A 471 1.79 -9.16 -9.03
CA GLN A 471 2.19 -9.49 -7.68
C GLN A 471 3.16 -10.67 -7.71
N THR A 472 4.24 -10.58 -6.93
CA THR A 472 5.19 -11.68 -6.80
C THR A 472 4.73 -12.64 -5.71
N ILE A 473 4.61 -13.91 -6.06
CA ILE A 473 4.35 -14.99 -5.11
C ILE A 473 5.62 -15.82 -4.96
N THR A 474 6.01 -16.05 -3.70
CA THR A 474 7.13 -16.90 -3.34
C THR A 474 6.63 -18.22 -2.77
N PHE A 475 7.15 -19.33 -3.27
CA PHE A 475 6.83 -20.66 -2.74
C PHE A 475 8.03 -21.61 -2.81
N SER A 476 7.97 -22.68 -2.03
CA SER A 476 9.02 -23.69 -1.96
C SER A 476 8.75 -24.83 -2.95
N ILE A 477 9.79 -25.26 -3.65
CA ILE A 477 9.71 -26.30 -4.68
C ILE A 477 10.99 -27.15 -4.69
N PRO A 478 10.91 -28.49 -4.73
CA PRO A 478 12.07 -29.35 -4.95
C PRO A 478 12.78 -28.98 -6.25
N ARG A 479 14.11 -28.96 -6.28
CA ARG A 479 14.88 -28.51 -7.45
C ARG A 479 14.59 -29.30 -8.72
N VAL A 480 14.32 -30.60 -8.59
CA VAL A 480 13.94 -31.43 -9.75
C VAL A 480 12.60 -30.98 -10.35
N LEU A 481 11.63 -30.65 -9.50
CA LEU A 481 10.33 -30.12 -9.94
C LEU A 481 10.45 -28.68 -10.46
N LEU A 482 11.39 -27.90 -9.92
CA LEU A 482 11.68 -26.55 -10.40
C LEU A 482 12.22 -26.56 -11.83
N ALA A 483 13.14 -27.48 -12.14
CA ALA A 483 13.67 -27.60 -13.50
C ALA A 483 12.53 -27.92 -14.49
N LEU A 484 11.63 -28.84 -14.14
CA LEU A 484 10.44 -29.16 -14.94
C LEU A 484 9.47 -27.97 -15.05
N LEU A 485 9.20 -27.28 -13.94
CA LEU A 485 8.34 -26.10 -13.92
C LEU A 485 8.90 -24.99 -14.82
N ASN A 486 10.21 -24.74 -14.79
CA ASN A 486 10.84 -23.74 -15.64
C ASN A 486 10.66 -24.08 -17.13
N ARG A 487 10.71 -25.37 -17.51
CA ARG A 487 10.40 -25.79 -18.90
C ARG A 487 8.96 -25.48 -19.30
N VAL A 488 8.00 -25.69 -18.40
CA VAL A 488 6.60 -25.31 -18.66
C VAL A 488 6.46 -23.79 -18.80
N LEU A 489 7.17 -23.02 -17.98
CA LEU A 489 7.13 -21.56 -17.97
C LEU A 489 7.79 -20.90 -19.19
N GLU A 490 8.57 -21.64 -19.99
CA GLU A 490 9.04 -21.15 -21.29
C GLU A 490 7.90 -21.07 -22.33
N GLU A 491 6.90 -21.94 -22.22
CA GLU A 491 5.79 -22.02 -23.18
C GLU A 491 4.53 -21.33 -22.68
N LYS A 492 4.36 -21.20 -21.36
CA LYS A 492 3.14 -20.72 -20.74
C LYS A 492 3.41 -19.71 -19.65
N THR A 493 2.51 -18.73 -19.52
CA THR A 493 2.61 -17.75 -18.45
C THR A 493 2.15 -18.34 -17.11
N PRO A 494 2.69 -17.88 -15.97
CA PRO A 494 2.18 -18.27 -14.66
C PRO A 494 0.68 -18.07 -14.49
N ASP A 495 0.14 -16.98 -15.04
CA ASP A 495 -1.28 -16.68 -15.01
C ASP A 495 -2.09 -17.77 -15.72
N GLU A 496 -1.70 -18.20 -16.91
CA GLU A 496 -2.37 -19.28 -17.65
C GLU A 496 -2.41 -20.58 -16.84
N LEU A 497 -1.29 -20.95 -16.22
CA LEU A 497 -1.17 -22.18 -15.44
C LEU A 497 -2.10 -22.15 -14.21
N VAL A 498 -2.07 -21.05 -13.47
CA VAL A 498 -2.84 -20.84 -12.24
C VAL A 498 -4.33 -20.77 -12.56
N LEU A 499 -4.74 -19.97 -13.55
CA LEU A 499 -6.15 -19.82 -13.93
C LEU A 499 -6.73 -21.13 -14.44
N SER A 500 -6.00 -21.89 -15.26
CA SER A 500 -6.42 -23.22 -15.70
C SER A 500 -6.59 -24.18 -14.53
N GLY A 501 -5.67 -24.15 -13.56
CA GLY A 501 -5.73 -24.98 -12.35
C GLY A 501 -6.90 -24.63 -11.41
N LEU A 502 -7.37 -23.38 -11.45
CA LEU A 502 -8.57 -22.91 -10.75
C LEU A 502 -9.87 -23.30 -11.47
N GLY A 503 -9.80 -23.99 -12.62
CA GLY A 503 -10.95 -24.30 -13.48
C GLY A 503 -11.40 -23.10 -14.34
N GLY A 504 -10.56 -22.08 -14.46
CA GLY A 504 -10.82 -20.82 -15.15
C GLY A 504 -10.39 -20.80 -16.62
N LEU A 505 -11.09 -21.60 -17.42
CA LEU A 505 -11.59 -21.31 -18.77
C LEU A 505 -12.23 -22.62 -19.22
N LYS A 506 -13.56 -22.67 -19.21
CA LYS A 506 -14.27 -23.72 -19.94
C LYS A 506 -13.94 -23.49 -21.41
N ASP A 507 -13.04 -24.32 -21.94
CA ASP A 507 -12.89 -24.48 -23.38
C ASP A 507 -14.28 -24.85 -23.94
N THR A 508 -14.90 -23.90 -24.65
CA THR A 508 -15.75 -24.20 -25.79
C THR A 508 -14.88 -24.43 -27.01
#